data_AF-A0A3D4GZQ2-F1
#
_entry.id   AF-A0A3D4GZQ2-F1
#
_cell.length_a   1.000
_cell.length_b   1.000
_cell.length_c   1.000
_cell.angle_alpha   90.00
_cell.angle_beta   90.00
_cell.angle_gamma   90.00
#
_symmetry.space_group_name_H-M   'P 1'
#
loop_
_entity.id
_entity.type
_entity.pdbx_description
1 polymer ?
#
loop_
_entity_poly.entity_id
_entity_poly.type
_entity_poly.pdbx_seq_one_letter_code
_entity_poly.pdbx_strand_id
1 'polypeptide(L)'
;ELVCEEAIIRTQNDGESLQVRQASDAGKRALDLIEVEPVVHWSGTVKKVEELVEAIRTGAPGVSNLRSTLIGTEIGFGLYESHLNGGIEVTPPVPNRDRFVSSW
;
A
#
# COMPACT_ATOMS: atom_id res chain seq x y z
N GLU A 1 6.43 6.34 -1.50
CA GLU A 1 6.89 7.45 -0.63
C GLU A 1 5.71 7.89 0.23
N LEU A 2 5.95 8.16 1.50
CA LEU A 2 4.97 8.68 2.45
C LEU A 2 5.38 10.10 2.84
N VAL A 3 4.50 11.07 2.58
CA VAL A 3 4.71 12.48 2.96
C VAL A 3 3.81 12.77 4.15
N CYS A 4 4.44 12.95 5.31
CA CYS A 4 3.78 13.27 6.57
C CYS A 4 3.89 14.78 6.87
N GLU A 5 3.23 15.22 7.94
CA GLU A 5 3.24 16.64 8.32
C GLU A 5 4.62 17.22 8.66
N GLU A 6 5.56 16.35 9.07
CA GLU A 6 6.89 16.75 9.57
C GLU A 6 8.04 15.93 8.98
N ALA A 7 7.75 14.90 8.18
CA ALA A 7 8.77 14.02 7.63
C ALA A 7 8.33 13.37 6.33
N ILE A 8 9.31 12.92 5.55
CA ILE A 8 9.11 12.12 4.35
C ILE A 8 9.84 10.79 4.55
N ILE A 9 9.13 9.69 4.37
CA ILE A 9 9.68 8.33 4.43
C ILE A 9 9.64 7.72 3.03
N ARG A 10 10.77 7.20 2.57
CA ARG A 10 10.89 6.54 1.27
C ARG A 10 11.61 5.20 1.42
N THR A 11 11.00 4.15 0.89
CA THR A 11 11.68 2.87 0.62
C THR A 11 12.57 3.03 -0.60
N GLN A 12 13.80 2.56 -0.53
CA GLN A 12 14.76 2.54 -1.65
C GLN A 12 15.10 1.10 -2.02
N ASN A 13 15.56 0.90 -3.27
CA ASN A 13 16.05 -0.37 -3.80
C ASN A 13 15.18 -1.57 -3.37
N ASP A 14 13.90 -1.55 -3.75
CA ASP A 14 12.94 -2.62 -3.44
C ASP A 14 12.83 -3.00 -1.95
N GLY A 15 13.10 -2.04 -1.07
CA GLY A 15 13.01 -2.21 0.38
C GLY A 15 14.33 -2.53 1.08
N GLU A 16 15.48 -2.41 0.40
CA GLU A 16 16.81 -2.55 1.03
C GLU A 16 17.15 -1.47 2.04
N SER A 17 16.60 -0.28 1.88
CA SER A 17 16.82 0.78 2.85
C SER A 17 15.63 1.71 2.96
N LEU A 18 15.60 2.42 4.08
CA LEU A 18 14.71 3.55 4.30
C LEU A 18 15.53 4.83 4.23
N GLN A 19 15.00 5.79 3.48
CA GLN A 19 15.42 7.18 3.56
C GLN A 19 14.34 7.94 4.31
N VAL A 20 14.74 8.58 5.42
CA VAL A 20 13.86 9.46 6.18
C VAL A 20 14.43 10.86 6.18
N ARG A 21 13.59 11.83 5.80
CA ARG A 21 13.92 13.25 5.84
C ARG A 21 12.96 13.95 6.79
N GLN A 22 13.45 14.64 7.81
CA GLN A 22 12.64 15.26 8.84
C GLN A 22 12.82 16.78 8.83
N ALA A 23 11.77 17.53 9.18
CA ALA A 23 11.85 18.98 9.34
C ALA A 23 12.96 19.35 10.33
N SER A 24 13.85 20.25 9.91
CA SER A 24 14.91 20.75 10.77
C SER A 24 14.37 21.76 11.78
N ASP A 25 15.21 22.14 12.74
CA ASP A 25 14.92 23.21 13.70
C ASP A 25 14.67 24.57 13.02
N ALA A 26 15.08 24.73 11.76
CA ALA A 26 14.77 25.91 10.93
C ALA A 26 13.34 25.88 10.33
N GLY A 27 12.54 24.87 10.69
CA GLY A 27 11.15 24.71 10.31
C GLY A 27 10.93 23.88 9.03
N LYS A 28 9.65 23.65 8.70
CA LYS A 28 9.18 22.71 7.65
C LYS A 28 9.68 22.95 6.21
N ARG A 29 10.45 24.02 5.97
CA ARG A 29 11.03 24.34 4.65
C ARG A 29 12.41 23.74 4.41
N ALA A 30 13.06 23.24 5.46
CA ALA A 30 14.30 22.50 5.37
C ALA A 30 14.07 21.09 5.95
N LEU A 31 14.42 20.06 5.18
CA LEU A 31 14.34 18.67 5.61
C LEU A 31 15.75 18.09 5.66
N ASP A 32 16.16 17.62 6.84
CA ASP A 32 17.45 16.97 7.05
C ASP A 32 17.30 15.45 6.92
N LEU A 33 18.32 14.81 6.34
CA LEU A 33 18.40 13.35 6.32
C LEU A 33 18.72 12.87 7.74
N ILE A 34 17.91 11.96 8.25
CA ILE A 34 18.17 11.31 9.54
C ILE A 34 18.70 9.89 9.32
N GLU A 35 19.61 9.48 10.20
CA GLU A 35 20.04 8.10 10.27
C GLU A 35 18.92 7.23 10.82
N VAL A 36 18.69 6.09 10.19
CA VAL A 36 17.67 5.12 10.58
C VAL A 36 18.30 3.76 10.66
N GLU A 37 17.77 2.93 11.57
CA GLU A 37 18.20 1.56 11.70
C GLU A 37 18.05 0.80 10.37
N PRO A 38 19.02 -0.08 10.04
CA PRO A 38 18.94 -0.91 8.84
C PRO A 38 17.65 -1.74 8.81
N VAL A 39 17.06 -1.86 7.62
CA VAL A 39 15.87 -2.69 7.42
C VAL A 39 16.26 -4.16 7.47
N VAL A 40 15.59 -4.93 8.33
CA VAL A 40 15.68 -6.40 8.28
C VAL A 40 14.82 -6.90 7.13
N HIS A 41 15.48 -7.47 6.12
CA HIS A 41 14.80 -8.06 4.98
C HIS A 41 13.97 -9.28 5.36
N TRP A 42 12.80 -9.40 4.74
CA TRP A 42 11.93 -10.56 4.86
C TRP A 42 11.23 -10.83 3.53
N SER A 43 10.84 -12.10 3.31
CA SER A 43 10.11 -12.49 2.11
C SER A 43 8.62 -12.24 2.27
N GLY A 44 8.06 -11.43 1.37
CA GLY A 44 6.62 -11.18 1.24
C GLY A 44 5.78 -12.47 1.26
N THR A 45 6.24 -13.46 0.49
CA THR A 45 5.57 -14.76 0.37
C THR A 45 5.63 -15.56 1.67
N VAL A 46 6.82 -15.66 2.29
CA VAL A 46 6.97 -16.39 3.57
C VAL A 46 6.07 -15.79 4.62
N LYS A 47 6.07 -14.46 4.75
CA LYS A 47 5.22 -13.76 5.71
C LYS A 47 3.73 -14.01 5.45
N LYS A 48 3.31 -14.08 4.18
CA LYS A 48 1.92 -14.36 3.84
C LYS A 48 1.50 -15.77 4.26
N VAL A 49 2.39 -16.75 4.10
CA VAL A 49 2.16 -18.12 4.56
C VAL A 49 2.06 -18.16 6.08
N GLU A 50 2.95 -17.48 6.80
CA GLU A 50 2.90 -17.37 8.26
C GLU A 50 1.58 -16.76 8.75
N GLU A 51 1.16 -15.66 8.14
CA GLU A 51 -0.11 -14.98 8.46
C GLU A 51 -1.32 -15.88 8.21
N LEU A 52 -1.31 -16.67 7.13
CA LEU A 52 -2.36 -17.63 6.83
C LEU A 52 -2.44 -18.74 7.88
N VAL A 53 -1.28 -19.31 8.24
CA VAL A 53 -1.20 -20.35 9.28
C VAL A 53 -1.71 -19.83 10.61
N GLU A 54 -1.35 -18.60 10.99
CA GLU A 54 -1.81 -17.98 12.24
C GLU A 54 -3.31 -17.72 12.24
N ALA A 55 -3.86 -17.25 11.12
CA ALA A 55 -5.31 -17.04 10.96
C ALA A 55 -6.10 -18.37 11.11
N ILE A 56 -5.57 -19.47 10.56
CA ILE A 56 -6.18 -20.81 10.70
C ILE A 56 -6.13 -21.26 12.16
N ARG A 57 -4.99 -21.09 12.84
CA ARG A 57 -4.80 -21.54 14.23
C ARG A 57 -5.69 -20.80 15.22
N THR A 58 -5.82 -19.48 15.03
CA THR A 58 -6.52 -18.61 15.99
C THR A 58 -7.99 -18.39 15.64
N GLY A 59 -8.38 -18.64 14.38
CA GLY A 59 -9.67 -18.23 13.84
C GLY A 59 -9.82 -16.72 13.65
N ALA A 60 -8.79 -15.93 13.99
CA ALA A 60 -8.78 -14.49 13.79
C ALA A 60 -8.45 -14.16 12.33
N PRO A 61 -9.10 -13.17 11.72
CA PRO A 61 -8.80 -12.79 10.34
C PRO A 61 -7.39 -12.18 10.25
N GLY A 62 -6.57 -12.70 9.34
CA GLY A 62 -5.29 -12.09 8.99
C GLY A 62 -5.47 -10.72 8.33
N VAL A 63 -4.38 -9.94 8.25
CA VAL A 63 -4.35 -8.63 7.57
C VAL A 63 -4.69 -8.73 6.08
N SER A 64 -4.25 -9.80 5.42
CA SER A 64 -4.72 -10.15 4.07
C SER A 64 -5.90 -11.09 4.17
N ASN A 65 -7.09 -10.54 3.97
CA ASN A 65 -8.35 -11.26 4.03
C ASN A 65 -9.26 -10.83 2.88
N LEU A 66 -10.43 -11.48 2.78
CA LEU A 66 -11.41 -11.22 1.71
C LEU A 66 -11.82 -9.75 1.63
N ARG A 67 -11.96 -9.05 2.76
CA ARG A 67 -12.32 -7.62 2.76
C ARG A 67 -11.23 -6.78 2.09
N SER A 68 -9.97 -7.00 2.45
CA SER A 68 -8.82 -6.32 1.82
C SER A 68 -8.77 -6.61 0.32
N THR A 69 -9.03 -7.86 -0.09
CA THR A 69 -9.10 -8.26 -1.50
C THR A 69 -10.21 -7.52 -2.24
N LEU A 70 -11.43 -7.48 -1.69
CA LEU A 70 -12.57 -6.81 -2.32
C LEU A 70 -12.31 -5.30 -2.50
N ILE A 71 -11.70 -4.65 -1.51
CA ILE A 71 -11.31 -3.23 -1.62
C ILE A 71 -10.27 -3.04 -2.72
N GLY A 72 -9.23 -3.89 -2.75
CA GLY A 72 -8.19 -3.83 -3.79
C GLY A 72 -8.76 -4.05 -5.20
N THR A 73 -9.69 -4.99 -5.35
CA THR A 73 -10.43 -5.22 -6.60
C THR A 73 -11.22 -3.99 -7.01
N GLU A 74 -11.95 -3.35 -6.09
CA GLU A 74 -12.74 -2.14 -6.37
C GLU A 74 -11.86 -0.95 -6.80
N ILE A 75 -10.68 -0.79 -6.19
CA ILE A 75 -9.67 0.20 -6.62
C ILE A 75 -9.24 -0.10 -8.07
N GLY A 76 -8.96 -1.38 -8.38
CA GLY A 76 -8.62 -1.82 -9.74
C GLY A 76 -9.71 -1.49 -10.77
N PHE A 77 -10.98 -1.70 -10.41
CA PHE A 77 -12.11 -1.31 -11.26
C PHE A 77 -12.15 0.19 -11.49
N GLY A 78 -11.91 1.00 -10.44
CA GLY A 78 -11.92 2.45 -10.55
C GLY A 78 -10.82 2.99 -11.47
N LEU A 79 -9.61 2.41 -11.38
CA LEU A 79 -8.50 2.75 -12.28
C LEU A 79 -8.83 2.45 -13.74
N TYR A 80 -9.46 1.31 -14.00
CA TYR A 80 -9.84 0.93 -15.36
C TYR A 80 -10.96 1.81 -15.91
N GLU A 81 -12.01 2.07 -15.13
CA GLU A 81 -13.11 2.95 -15.54
C GLU A 81 -12.60 4.38 -15.78
N SER A 82 -11.71 4.89 -14.91
CA SER A 82 -11.05 6.18 -15.10
C SER A 82 -10.29 6.21 -16.44
N HIS A 83 -9.48 5.19 -16.70
CA HIS A 83 -8.68 5.10 -17.93
C HIS A 83 -9.56 5.10 -19.19
N LEU A 84 -10.63 4.29 -19.22
CA LEU A 84 -11.53 4.21 -20.37
C LEU A 84 -12.25 5.53 -20.67
N ASN A 85 -12.46 6.37 -19.65
CA ASN A 85 -13.17 7.63 -19.77
C ASN A 85 -12.22 8.85 -19.79
N GLY A 86 -10.94 8.66 -20.12
CA GLY A 86 -10.00 9.77 -20.31
C GLY A 86 -9.36 10.30 -19.02
N GLY A 87 -9.28 9.49 -17.97
CA GLY A 87 -8.62 9.83 -16.71
C GLY A 87 -9.49 10.62 -15.74
N ILE A 88 -10.80 10.42 -15.77
CA ILE A 88 -11.73 11.09 -14.84
C ILE A 88 -11.64 10.53 -13.43
N GLU A 89 -12.04 11.34 -12.45
CA GLU A 89 -12.30 10.85 -11.10
C GLU A 89 -13.48 9.86 -11.10
N VAL A 90 -13.33 8.76 -10.36
CA VAL A 90 -14.36 7.72 -10.22
C VAL A 90 -14.64 7.51 -8.75
N THR A 91 -15.91 7.68 -8.35
CA THR A 91 -16.36 7.39 -6.99
C THR A 91 -16.72 5.91 -6.87
N PRO A 92 -16.10 5.15 -5.94
CA PRO A 92 -16.52 3.79 -5.66
C PRO A 92 -17.90 3.73 -4.97
N PRO A 93 -18.71 2.67 -5.20
CA PRO A 93 -18.41 1.56 -6.09
C PRO A 93 -18.58 1.92 -7.57
N VAL A 94 -17.76 1.32 -8.42
CA VAL A 94 -17.77 1.55 -9.88
C VAL A 94 -19.12 1.17 -10.46
N PRO A 95 -19.79 2.07 -11.20
CA PRO A 95 -21.15 1.86 -11.65
C PRO A 95 -21.28 0.75 -12.71
N ASN A 96 -20.28 0.58 -13.57
CA ASN A 96 -20.34 -0.37 -14.69
C ASN A 96 -19.64 -1.71 -14.36
N ARG A 97 -20.28 -2.53 -13.53
CA ARG A 97 -19.72 -3.81 -13.08
C ARG A 97 -19.67 -4.89 -14.16
N ASP A 98 -20.50 -4.80 -15.18
CA ASP A 98 -20.63 -5.81 -16.24
C ASP A 98 -19.40 -5.88 -17.15
N ARG A 99 -18.56 -4.84 -17.16
CA ARG A 99 -17.28 -4.82 -17.88
C ARG A 99 -16.20 -5.69 -17.23
N PHE A 100 -16.40 -6.07 -15.96
CA PHE A 100 -15.40 -6.78 -15.17
C PHE A 100 -15.75 -8.26 -15.09
N VAL A 101 -15.44 -8.99 -16.16
CA VAL A 101 -15.58 -10.45 -16.18
C VAL A 101 -14.31 -11.06 -15.57
N SER A 102 -14.42 -11.67 -14.40
CA SER A 102 -13.36 -12.54 -13.90
C SER A 102 -13.38 -13.82 -14.73
N SER A 103 -12.42 -13.99 -15.64
CA SER A 103 -12.12 -15.32 -16.19
C SER A 103 -11.44 -16.12 -15.08
N TRP A 104 -12.20 -17.01 -14.44
CA TRP A 104 -11.66 -18.08 -13.60
C TRP A 104 -11.32 -19.28 -14.48
#